data_AF-R9ID65-F1
#
_entry.id   AF-R9ID65-F1
#
_cell.length_a   1.000
_cell.length_b   1.000
_cell.length_c   1.000
_cell.angle_alpha   90.00
_cell.angle_beta   90.00
_cell.angle_gamma   90.00
#
_symmetry.space_group_name_H-M   'P 1'
#
loop_
_entity.id
_entity.type
_entity.pdbx_description
1 polymer ?
#
loop_
_entity_poly.entity_id
_entity_poly.type
_entity_poly.pdbx_seq_one_letter_code
_entity_poly.pdbx_strand_id
1 'polypeptide(L)' 'MKIYYLQGKEISEKQAKAIEAKNKEYINSNDISLWAKCQFITVINK' A
#
# COMPACT_ATOMS: atom_id res chain seq x y z
N MET A 1 -14.89 -3.39 -11.74
CA MET A 1 -14.71 -2.35 -10.68
C MET A 1 -13.55 -2.79 -9.78
N LYS A 2 -12.71 -1.85 -9.31
CA LYS A 2 -11.58 -2.16 -8.42
C LYS A 2 -11.99 -2.03 -6.97
N ILE A 3 -11.70 -3.04 -6.17
CA ILE A 3 -11.90 -3.04 -4.71
C ILE A 3 -10.53 -3.21 -4.05
N TYR A 4 -10.25 -2.40 -3.04
CA TYR A 4 -8.96 -2.35 -2.38
C TYR A 4 -9.09 -2.85 -0.94
N TYR A 5 -8.16 -3.70 -0.52
CA TYR A 5 -8.12 -4.22 0.84
C TYR A 5 -6.75 -4.01 1.48
N LEU A 6 -6.74 -3.62 2.74
CA LEU A 6 -5.56 -3.57 3.59
C LEU A 6 -5.76 -4.55 4.75
N GLN A 7 -4.92 -5.58 4.83
CA GLN A 7 -4.98 -6.60 5.89
C GLN A 7 -6.41 -7.19 6.07
N GLY A 8 -7.10 -7.44 4.96
CA GLY A 8 -8.45 -8.00 4.95
C GLY A 8 -9.58 -6.99 5.19
N LYS A 9 -9.29 -5.71 5.42
CA LYS A 9 -10.30 -4.64 5.54
C LYS A 9 -10.40 -3.85 4.25
N GLU A 10 -11.62 -3.62 3.77
CA GLU A 10 -11.85 -2.78 2.58
C GLU A 10 -11.43 -1.34 2.86
N ILE A 11 -10.75 -0.73 1.89
CA ILE A 11 -10.30 0.67 1.95
C ILE A 11 -10.70 1.41 0.68
N SER A 12 -10.75 2.74 0.79
CA SER A 12 -10.98 3.60 -0.37
C SER A 12 -9.78 3.58 -1.33
N GLU A 13 -10.02 3.79 -2.62
CA GLU A 13 -8.93 3.95 -3.61
C GLU A 13 -7.95 5.07 -3.21
N LYS A 14 -8.46 6.18 -2.65
CA LYS A 14 -7.63 7.29 -2.15
C LYS A 14 -6.65 6.86 -1.06
N GLN A 15 -7.11 5.99 -0.14
CA GLN A 15 -6.25 5.44 0.92
C GLN A 15 -5.22 4.47 0.33
N ALA A 16 -5.62 3.65 -0.64
CA ALA A 16 -4.72 2.73 -1.33
C ALA A 16 -3.57 3.48 -2.02
N LYS A 17 -3.89 4.56 -2.76
CA LYS A 17 -2.88 5.43 -3.40
C LYS A 17 -1.95 6.12 -2.41
N ALA A 18 -2.47 6.56 -1.26
CA ALA A 18 -1.65 7.20 -0.22
C ALA A 18 -0.63 6.22 0.39
N ILE A 19 -1.03 4.96 0.59
CA ILE A 19 -0.12 3.90 1.07
C ILE A 19 0.91 3.54 0.00
N GLU A 20 0.50 3.44 -1.28
CA GLU A 20 1.44 3.20 -2.39
C GLU A 20 2.51 4.29 -2.49
N ALA A 21 2.12 5.56 -2.35
CA ALA A 21 3.06 6.68 -2.31
C ALA A 21 4.06 6.56 -1.15
N LYS A 22 3.58 6.27 0.07
CA LYS A 22 4.46 6.07 1.24
C LYS A 22 5.40 4.88 1.07
N ASN A 23 4.90 3.75 0.56
CA ASN A 23 5.73 2.59 0.28
C ASN A 23 6.82 2.94 -0.73
N LYS A 24 6.50 3.75 -1.76
CA LYS A 24 7.48 4.23 -2.73
C LYS A 24 8.58 5.06 -2.08
N GLU A 25 8.25 5.91 -1.10
CA GLU A 25 9.26 6.64 -0.33
C GLU A 25 10.13 5.69 0.51
N TYR A 26 9.53 4.68 1.13
CA TYR A 26 10.26 3.70 1.93
C TYR A 26 11.24 2.86 1.10
N ILE A 27 10.82 2.34 -0.06
CA ILE A 27 11.69 1.51 -0.92
C ILE A 27 12.82 2.30 -1.57
N ASN A 28 12.63 3.60 -1.79
CA ASN A 28 13.65 4.47 -2.37
C ASN A 28 14.73 4.86 -1.35
N SER A 29 14.52 4.55 -0.07
CA SER A 29 15.54 4.76 0.95
C SER A 29 16.56 3.62 0.99
N ASN A 30 17.80 3.96 1.30
CA ASN A 30 18.87 3.00 1.58
C ASN A 30 18.75 2.39 2.99
N ASP A 31 17.80 2.84 3.81
CA ASP A 31 17.52 2.28 5.13
C ASP A 31 16.57 1.08 5.02
N ILE A 32 17.11 -0.12 5.22
CA ILE A 32 16.36 -1.38 5.15
C ILE A 32 15.23 -1.46 6.19
N SER A 33 15.34 -0.74 7.31
CA SER A 33 14.32 -0.70 8.35
C SER A 33 13.07 0.04 7.88
N LEU A 34 13.20 0.93 6.89
CA LEU A 34 12.05 1.59 6.27
C LEU A 34 11.28 0.63 5.37
N TRP A 35 11.94 -0.33 4.73
CA TRP A 35 11.28 -1.31 3.87
C TRP A 35 10.32 -2.19 4.68
N ALA A 36 10.65 -2.49 5.94
CA ALA A 36 9.78 -3.21 6.86
C ALA A 36 8.47 -2.47 7.21
N LYS A 37 8.38 -1.16 6.92
CA LYS A 37 7.17 -0.36 7.14
C LYS A 37 6.20 -0.38 5.96
N CYS A 38 6.58 -1.00 4.83
CA CYS A 38 5.72 -1.11 3.67
C CYS A 38 4.45 -1.90 3.99
N GLN A 39 3.30 -1.37 3.54
CA GLN A 39 2.00 -2.02 3.73
C GLN A 39 1.48 -2.58 2.40
N PHE A 40 1.06 -3.85 2.39
CA PHE A 40 0.59 -4.50 1.17
C PHE A 40 -0.92 -4.36 1.00
N ILE A 41 -1.32 -3.84 -0.16
CA ILE A 41 -2.72 -3.68 -0.55
C ILE A 41 -3.09 -4.80 -1.51
N THR A 42 -4.22 -5.46 -1.25
CA THR A 42 -4.82 -6.41 -2.19
C THR A 42 -5.80 -5.67 -3.08
N VAL A 43 -5.69 -5.85 -4.39
CA VAL A 43 -6.59 -5.25 -5.38
C VAL A 43 -7.37 -6.35 -6.08
N ILE A 44 -8.69 -6.31 -5.99
CA ILE A 44 -9.58 -7.23 -6.71
C ILE A 44 -10.19 -6.47 -7.88
N ASN A 45 -9.96 -6.97 -9.09
CA ASN A 45 -10.54 -6.43 -10.31
C ASN A 45 -11.67 -7.38 -10.77
N LYS A 46 -12.93 -6.96 -10.59
CA LYS A 46 -14.10 -7.62 -11.19
C LYS A 46 -14.26 -7.19 -12.64
#